data_AF-A0A2E4YUD2-F1
#
_entry.id   AF-A0A2E4YUD2-F1
#
_cell.length_a   1.000
_cell.length_b   1.000
_cell.length_c   1.000
_cell.angle_alpha   90.00
_cell.angle_beta   90.00
_cell.angle_gamma   90.00
#
_symmetry.space_group_name_H-M   'P 1'
#
loop_
_entity.id
_entity.type
_entity.pdbx_description
1 polymer ?
#
loop_
_entity_poly.entity_id
_entity_poly.type
_entity_poly.pdbx_seq_one_letter_code
_entity_poly.pdbx_strand_id
1 'polypeptide(L)'
;MASKDDATIQERLAIFDEEADFDDWGEIFIGGLITLFGLWQMMTVVSNPSESFVHAPTMIWIAAGVIVMGMILAAHGLKDMAVKEVRESVVRLEAANRQGSIDYGLIRDVLLHQDQYRKFLLEAYEEAYEDGVLSQEELDELKILGEALNLTEEEAGQIATRAAINAAIRDGSVDEEELKLILDAAGRAGLDEEKVNQIKEALIDGKIDDAEKELLDQILGKVE
;
A
#
# COMPACT_ATOMS: atom_id res chain seq x y z
N MET A 1 -18.13 -13.53 -20.56
CA MET A 1 -18.31 -13.54 -19.10
C MET A 1 -17.10 -12.80 -18.56
N ALA A 2 -17.26 -11.50 -18.29
CA ALA A 2 -16.16 -10.62 -17.88
C ALA A 2 -15.52 -11.19 -16.61
N SER A 3 -14.18 -11.19 -16.51
CA SER A 3 -13.55 -11.68 -15.28
C SER A 3 -13.94 -10.77 -14.11
N LYS A 4 -13.80 -11.27 -12.88
CA LYS A 4 -14.05 -10.44 -11.67
C LYS A 4 -13.19 -9.16 -11.69
N ASP A 5 -12.08 -9.19 -12.41
CA ASP A 5 -11.12 -8.09 -12.56
C ASP A 5 -11.66 -7.02 -13.52
N ASP A 6 -12.20 -7.44 -14.67
CA ASP A 6 -12.86 -6.55 -15.62
C ASP A 6 -14.00 -5.76 -14.95
N ALA A 7 -14.77 -6.41 -14.07
CA ALA A 7 -15.84 -5.77 -13.33
C ALA A 7 -15.33 -4.68 -12.36
N THR A 8 -14.24 -4.94 -11.63
CA THR A 8 -13.63 -3.95 -10.72
C THR A 8 -12.95 -2.80 -11.46
N ILE A 9 -12.36 -3.07 -12.62
CA ILE A 9 -11.78 -2.05 -13.50
C ILE A 9 -12.91 -1.18 -14.06
N GLN A 10 -13.99 -1.79 -14.55
CA GLN A 10 -15.18 -1.07 -15.04
C GLN A 10 -15.84 -0.24 -13.94
N GLU A 11 -15.93 -0.71 -12.70
CA GLU A 11 -16.48 0.07 -11.59
C GLU A 11 -15.64 1.31 -11.26
N ARG A 12 -14.30 1.20 -11.33
CA ARG A 12 -13.38 2.34 -11.13
C ARG A 12 -13.39 3.29 -12.31
N LEU A 13 -13.46 2.77 -13.54
CA LEU A 13 -13.60 3.57 -14.75
C LEU A 13 -14.97 4.24 -14.83
N ALA A 14 -16.03 3.64 -14.28
CA ALA A 14 -17.37 4.23 -14.25
C ALA A 14 -17.47 5.49 -13.38
N ILE A 15 -16.53 5.72 -12.46
CA ILE A 15 -16.40 7.00 -11.74
C ILE A 15 -15.86 8.09 -12.67
N PHE A 16 -15.14 7.71 -13.72
CA PHE A 16 -14.59 8.56 -14.76
C PHE A 16 -15.41 8.34 -16.04
N ASP A 17 -16.61 8.92 -16.08
CA ASP A 17 -17.68 8.80 -17.09
C ASP A 17 -17.28 9.17 -18.55
N GLU A 18 -16.18 8.63 -19.07
CA GLU A 18 -15.47 9.13 -20.26
C GLU A 18 -14.70 8.00 -20.96
N GLU A 19 -15.40 6.99 -21.49
CA GLU A 19 -14.86 6.23 -22.63
C GLU A 19 -14.60 7.20 -23.81
N ALA A 20 -13.78 6.80 -24.78
CA ALA A 20 -13.69 7.51 -26.06
C ALA A 20 -15.09 7.50 -26.67
N ASP A 21 -15.77 8.63 -26.60
CA ASP A 21 -17.19 8.70 -26.91
C ASP A 21 -17.38 9.01 -28.40
N PHE A 22 -18.63 8.95 -28.82
CA PHE A 22 -18.97 9.30 -30.20
C PHE A 22 -18.61 10.75 -30.53
N ASP A 23 -18.48 11.61 -29.51
CA ASP A 23 -18.16 13.03 -29.66
C ASP A 23 -16.69 13.22 -30.08
N ASP A 24 -15.73 12.56 -29.42
CA ASP A 24 -14.31 12.60 -29.78
C ASP A 24 -14.06 12.13 -31.24
N TRP A 25 -14.69 11.01 -31.62
CA TRP A 25 -14.62 10.51 -32.99
C TRP A 25 -15.29 11.46 -33.98
N GLY A 26 -16.42 12.06 -33.57
CA GLY A 26 -17.12 13.09 -34.32
C GLY A 26 -16.21 14.28 -34.63
N GLU A 27 -15.47 14.79 -33.65
CA GLU A 27 -14.53 15.90 -33.83
C GLU A 27 -13.40 15.56 -34.80
N ILE A 28 -12.84 14.34 -34.72
CA ILE A 28 -11.79 13.88 -35.63
C ILE A 28 -12.31 13.78 -37.07
N PHE A 29 -13.46 13.13 -37.27
CA PHE A 29 -14.04 12.95 -38.61
C PHE A 29 -14.53 14.26 -39.22
N ILE A 30 -15.23 15.10 -38.44
CA ILE A 30 -15.73 16.39 -38.90
C ILE A 30 -14.56 17.35 -39.14
N GLY A 31 -13.58 17.40 -38.24
CA GLY A 31 -12.38 18.22 -38.41
C GLY A 31 -11.58 17.81 -39.64
N GLY A 32 -11.43 16.50 -39.89
CA GLY A 32 -10.82 15.96 -41.10
C GLY A 32 -11.59 16.35 -42.37
N LEU A 33 -12.93 16.26 -42.35
CA LEU A 33 -13.77 16.63 -43.48
C LEU A 33 -13.69 18.13 -43.78
N ILE A 34 -13.75 18.99 -42.77
CA ILE A 34 -13.59 20.45 -42.91
C ILE A 34 -12.22 20.77 -43.51
N THR A 35 -11.17 20.09 -43.05
CA THR A 35 -9.80 20.24 -43.58
C THR A 35 -9.74 19.88 -45.08
N LEU A 36 -10.33 18.74 -45.45
CA LEU A 36 -10.40 18.30 -46.85
C LEU A 36 -11.21 19.25 -47.72
N PHE A 37 -12.31 19.78 -47.20
CA PHE A 37 -13.13 20.79 -47.89
C PHE A 37 -12.34 22.08 -48.14
N GLY A 38 -11.60 22.56 -47.14
CA GLY A 38 -10.73 23.72 -47.29
C GLY A 38 -9.60 23.49 -48.30
N LEU A 39 -8.97 22.31 -48.29
CA LEU A 39 -7.96 21.91 -49.28
C LEU A 39 -8.55 21.84 -50.70
N TRP A 40 -9.72 21.24 -50.85
CA TRP A 40 -10.43 21.18 -52.12
C TRP A 40 -10.76 22.58 -52.64
N GLN A 41 -11.26 23.48 -51.79
CA GLN A 41 -11.54 24.86 -52.15
C GLN A 41 -10.26 25.61 -52.57
N MET A 42 -9.16 25.41 -51.84
CA MET A 42 -7.87 26.01 -52.16
C MET A 42 -7.35 25.54 -53.53
N MET A 43 -7.42 24.24 -53.81
CA MET A 43 -7.03 23.67 -55.10
C MET A 43 -7.91 24.17 -56.26
N THR A 44 -9.21 24.31 -56.03
CA THR A 44 -10.16 24.83 -57.02
C THR A 44 -9.87 26.30 -57.35
N VAL A 45 -9.62 27.15 -56.35
CA VAL A 45 -9.29 28.58 -56.55
C VAL A 45 -7.95 28.75 -57.24
N VAL A 46 -6.95 27.91 -56.93
CA VAL A 46 -5.64 27.94 -57.58
C VAL A 46 -5.73 27.48 -59.04
N SER A 47 -6.51 26.44 -59.33
CA SER A 47 -6.60 25.86 -60.68
C SER A 47 -7.47 26.68 -61.62
N ASN A 48 -8.59 27.22 -61.11
CA ASN A 48 -9.58 27.99 -61.87
C ASN A 48 -9.91 29.34 -61.20
N PRO A 49 -8.97 30.30 -61.19
CA PRO A 49 -9.15 31.57 -60.48
C PRO A 49 -10.29 32.44 -61.04
N SER A 50 -10.71 32.22 -62.30
CA SER A 50 -11.78 32.98 -62.95
C SER A 50 -13.21 32.55 -62.56
N GLU A 51 -13.36 31.41 -61.88
CA GLU A 51 -14.67 30.88 -61.47
C GLU A 51 -15.13 31.38 -60.09
N SER A 52 -14.27 32.13 -59.38
CA SER A 52 -14.59 32.62 -58.04
C SER A 52 -15.39 33.93 -58.08
N PHE A 53 -16.49 33.98 -57.33
CA PHE A 53 -17.27 35.20 -57.10
C PHE A 53 -16.55 36.26 -56.25
N VAL A 54 -15.44 35.88 -55.59
CA VAL A 54 -14.64 36.72 -54.70
C VAL A 54 -13.20 36.77 -55.24
N HIS A 55 -12.48 37.85 -54.96
CA HIS A 55 -11.08 38.01 -55.35
C HIS A 55 -10.22 36.83 -54.86
N ALA A 56 -9.47 36.19 -55.76
CA ALA A 56 -8.79 34.91 -55.52
C ALA A 56 -7.88 34.90 -54.27
N PRO A 57 -7.02 35.91 -54.03
CA PRO A 57 -6.26 36.02 -52.78
C PRO A 57 -7.12 35.93 -51.51
N THR A 58 -8.29 36.57 -51.49
CA THR A 58 -9.19 36.54 -50.34
C THR A 58 -9.75 35.14 -50.10
N MET A 59 -10.11 34.43 -51.17
CA MET A 59 -10.60 33.05 -51.07
C MET A 59 -9.52 32.07 -50.62
N ILE A 60 -8.26 32.29 -51.01
CA ILE A 60 -7.13 31.50 -50.52
C ILE A 60 -6.97 31.66 -49.01
N TRP A 61 -7.07 32.89 -48.49
CA TRP A 61 -7.03 33.14 -47.04
C TRP A 61 -8.20 32.51 -46.29
N ILE A 62 -9.41 32.56 -46.87
CA ILE A 62 -10.59 31.90 -46.30
C ILE A 62 -10.39 30.38 -46.28
N ALA A 63 -9.95 29.78 -47.38
CA ALA A 63 -9.68 28.34 -47.47
C ALA A 63 -8.60 27.90 -46.46
N ALA A 64 -7.53 28.68 -46.31
CA ALA A 64 -6.50 28.44 -45.30
C ALA A 64 -7.08 28.50 -43.86
N GLY A 65 -7.97 29.44 -43.58
CA GLY A 65 -8.67 29.53 -42.29
C GLY A 65 -9.53 28.30 -42.00
N VAL A 66 -10.26 27.81 -43.00
CA VAL A 66 -11.08 26.58 -42.89
C VAL A 66 -10.21 25.35 -42.66
N ILE A 67 -9.07 25.24 -43.36
CA ILE A 67 -8.09 24.16 -43.16
C ILE A 67 -7.58 24.15 -41.72
N VAL A 68 -7.16 25.31 -41.19
CA VAL A 68 -6.66 25.42 -39.81
C VAL A 68 -7.75 25.08 -38.80
N MET A 69 -8.98 25.55 -39.01
CA MET A 69 -10.11 25.24 -38.14
C MET A 69 -10.41 23.73 -38.09
N GLY A 70 -10.41 23.06 -39.24
CA GLY A 70 -10.60 21.60 -39.30
C GLY A 70 -9.48 20.83 -38.59
N MET A 71 -8.22 21.27 -38.74
CA MET A 71 -7.09 20.66 -38.04
C MET A 71 -7.15 20.86 -36.52
N ILE A 72 -7.58 22.03 -36.04
CA ILE A 72 -7.73 22.29 -34.61
C ILE A 72 -8.79 21.37 -34.01
N LEU A 73 -9.94 21.22 -34.68
CA LEU A 73 -11.02 20.34 -34.21
C LEU A 73 -10.57 18.88 -34.19
N ALA A 74 -9.92 18.40 -35.26
CA ALA A 74 -9.42 17.03 -35.29
C ALA A 74 -8.30 16.77 -34.27
N ALA A 75 -7.43 17.76 -34.02
CA ALA A 75 -6.40 17.66 -33.00
C ALA A 75 -6.99 17.67 -31.58
N HIS A 76 -8.16 18.30 -31.38
CA HIS A 76 -8.84 18.29 -30.09
C HIS A 76 -9.36 16.89 -29.73
N GLY A 77 -10.14 16.28 -30.63
CA GLY A 77 -10.61 14.90 -30.43
C GLY A 77 -9.47 13.89 -30.26
N LEU A 78 -8.36 14.03 -31.02
CA LEU A 78 -7.17 13.18 -30.83
C LEU A 78 -6.51 13.38 -29.45
N LYS A 79 -6.43 14.62 -28.96
CA LYS A 79 -5.87 14.92 -27.64
C LYS A 79 -6.72 14.28 -26.55
N ASP A 80 -8.03 14.40 -26.63
CA ASP A 80 -8.91 13.94 -25.56
C ASP A 80 -9.00 12.41 -25.53
N MET A 81 -8.96 11.74 -26.70
CA MET A 81 -8.76 10.28 -26.77
C MET A 81 -7.44 9.82 -26.15
N ALA A 82 -6.33 10.49 -26.45
CA ALA A 82 -5.02 10.11 -25.90
C ALA A 82 -4.97 10.27 -24.38
N VAL A 83 -5.60 11.32 -23.84
CA VAL A 83 -5.70 11.52 -22.39
C VAL A 83 -6.55 10.42 -21.75
N LYS A 84 -7.67 10.04 -22.37
CA LYS A 84 -8.54 8.96 -21.90
C LYS A 84 -7.81 7.61 -21.90
N GLU A 85 -7.07 7.28 -22.97
CA GLU A 85 -6.29 6.04 -23.07
C GLU A 85 -5.15 5.97 -22.04
N VAL A 86 -4.42 7.07 -21.85
CA VAL A 86 -3.37 7.13 -20.81
C VAL A 86 -3.97 6.93 -19.43
N ARG A 87 -5.11 7.56 -19.12
CA ARG A 87 -5.80 7.38 -17.84
C ARG A 87 -6.21 5.91 -17.62
N GLU A 88 -6.81 5.28 -18.62
CA GLU A 88 -7.18 3.86 -18.56
C GLU A 88 -5.96 2.98 -18.32
N SER A 89 -4.85 3.25 -19.03
CA SER A 89 -3.61 2.50 -18.88
C SER A 89 -3.02 2.61 -17.47
N VAL A 90 -3.10 3.80 -16.84
CA VAL A 90 -2.64 4.04 -15.46
C VAL A 90 -3.51 3.26 -14.47
N VAL A 91 -4.83 3.32 -14.62
CA VAL A 91 -5.76 2.58 -13.74
C VAL A 91 -5.57 1.07 -13.90
N ARG A 92 -5.38 0.57 -15.12
CA ARG A 92 -5.10 -0.85 -15.38
C ARG A 92 -3.76 -1.26 -14.79
N LEU A 93 -2.72 -0.43 -14.90
CA LEU A 93 -1.42 -0.67 -14.28
C LEU A 93 -1.52 -0.68 -12.75
N GLU A 94 -2.29 0.23 -12.15
CA GLU A 94 -2.50 0.28 -10.71
C GLU A 94 -3.28 -0.95 -10.22
N ALA A 95 -4.32 -1.35 -10.95
CA ALA A 95 -5.08 -2.57 -10.67
C ALA A 95 -4.18 -3.81 -10.77
N ALA A 96 -3.36 -3.91 -11.82
CA ALA A 96 -2.40 -4.99 -12.00
C ALA A 96 -1.33 -5.02 -10.90
N ASN A 97 -0.86 -3.84 -10.44
CA ASN A 97 0.13 -3.74 -9.36
C ASN A 97 -0.46 -4.13 -8.00
N ARG A 98 -1.76 -3.93 -7.77
CA ARG A 98 -2.44 -4.33 -6.53
C ARG A 98 -2.84 -5.80 -6.49
N GLN A 99 -2.83 -6.48 -7.64
CA GLN A 99 -3.26 -7.87 -7.72
C GLN A 99 -2.07 -8.83 -7.59
N GLY A 100 -1.62 -9.02 -6.34
CA GLY A 100 -0.82 -10.19 -5.96
C GLY A 100 0.70 -10.10 -6.18
N SER A 101 1.27 -8.93 -6.50
CA SER A 101 2.72 -8.79 -6.35
C SER A 101 3.05 -8.67 -4.86
N ILE A 102 3.80 -9.64 -4.36
CA ILE A 102 4.47 -9.56 -3.07
C ILE A 102 5.11 -8.17 -2.96
N ASP A 103 4.75 -7.39 -1.94
CA ASP A 103 5.30 -6.05 -1.75
C ASP A 103 6.77 -6.17 -1.34
N TYR A 104 7.64 -6.21 -2.35
CA TYR A 104 9.09 -6.29 -2.16
C TYR A 104 9.64 -5.08 -1.42
N GLY A 105 8.92 -3.95 -1.39
CA GLY A 105 9.25 -2.78 -0.59
C GLY A 105 9.05 -3.07 0.89
N LEU A 106 7.89 -3.60 1.26
CA LEU A 106 7.60 -4.05 2.63
C LEU A 106 8.54 -5.18 3.06
N ILE A 107 8.74 -6.21 2.23
CA ILE A 107 9.68 -7.30 2.57
C ILE A 107 11.10 -6.77 2.75
N ARG A 108 11.56 -5.86 1.89
CA ARG A 108 12.88 -5.26 2.05
C ARG A 108 12.97 -4.45 3.34
N ASP A 109 11.93 -3.71 3.69
CA ASP A 109 11.89 -2.91 4.92
C ASP A 109 11.92 -3.80 6.17
N VAL A 110 11.09 -4.86 6.19
CA VAL A 110 11.07 -5.89 7.23
C VAL A 110 12.43 -6.57 7.38
N LEU A 111 13.13 -6.85 6.27
CA LEU A 111 14.46 -7.45 6.29
C LEU A 111 15.57 -6.47 6.70
N LEU A 112 15.44 -5.18 6.40
CA LEU A 112 16.45 -4.16 6.73
C LEU A 112 16.34 -3.66 8.17
N HIS A 113 15.16 -3.73 8.77
CA HIS A 113 14.85 -3.20 10.11
C HIS A 113 14.35 -4.28 11.08
N GLN A 114 14.90 -5.49 11.01
CA GLN A 114 14.48 -6.63 11.86
C GLN A 114 14.48 -6.29 13.36
N ASP A 115 15.36 -5.40 13.82
CA ASP A 115 15.42 -4.87 15.18
C ASP A 115 14.16 -4.07 15.57
N GLN A 116 13.65 -3.23 14.67
CA GLN A 116 12.41 -2.48 14.88
C GLN A 116 11.19 -3.40 14.93
N TYR A 117 11.18 -4.46 14.11
CA TYR A 117 10.10 -5.44 14.12
C TYR A 117 10.15 -6.38 15.33
N ARG A 118 11.31 -6.60 15.95
CA ARG A 118 11.40 -7.27 17.27
C ARG A 118 10.70 -6.46 18.36
N LYS A 119 10.79 -5.13 18.30
CA LYS A 119 10.04 -4.24 19.22
C LYS A 119 8.53 -4.36 19.02
N PHE A 120 8.08 -4.50 17.78
CA PHE A 120 6.66 -4.73 17.49
C PHE A 120 6.17 -6.07 18.09
N LEU A 121 6.96 -7.14 18.02
CA LEU A 121 6.63 -8.40 18.68
C LEU A 121 6.56 -8.23 20.21
N LEU A 122 7.49 -7.46 20.81
CA LEU A 122 7.45 -7.15 22.24
C LEU A 122 6.16 -6.41 22.62
N GLU A 123 5.79 -5.37 21.87
CA GLU A 123 4.56 -4.61 22.08
C GLU A 123 3.31 -5.49 21.95
N ALA A 124 3.28 -6.39 20.97
CA ALA A 124 2.16 -7.33 20.78
C ALA A 124 2.04 -8.34 21.95
N TYR A 125 3.15 -8.83 22.50
CA TYR A 125 3.11 -9.64 23.71
C TYR A 125 2.66 -8.82 24.93
N GLU A 126 3.13 -7.58 25.09
CA GLU A 126 2.69 -6.70 26.19
C GLU A 126 1.19 -6.42 26.13
N GLU A 127 0.63 -6.23 24.92
CA GLU A 127 -0.81 -6.08 24.72
C GLU A 127 -1.58 -7.35 25.09
N ALA A 128 -1.07 -8.52 24.69
CA ALA A 128 -1.69 -9.80 25.01
C ALA A 128 -1.60 -10.18 26.50
N TYR A 129 -0.71 -9.55 27.26
CA TYR A 129 -0.61 -9.75 28.71
C TYR A 129 -1.34 -8.68 29.53
N GLU A 130 -1.98 -7.66 28.93
CA GLU A 130 -2.65 -6.59 29.71
C GLU A 130 -3.80 -7.08 30.58
N ASP A 131 -4.47 -8.15 30.18
CA ASP A 131 -5.58 -8.73 30.93
C ASP A 131 -5.15 -9.87 31.87
N GLY A 132 -3.84 -10.15 31.94
CA GLY A 132 -3.23 -11.20 32.75
C GLY A 132 -3.46 -12.62 32.23
N VAL A 133 -4.17 -12.81 31.11
CA VAL A 133 -4.58 -14.13 30.60
C VAL A 133 -4.31 -14.26 29.11
N LEU A 134 -3.26 -15.01 28.76
CA LEU A 134 -2.94 -15.28 27.37
C LEU A 134 -3.85 -16.38 26.79
N SER A 135 -4.72 -16.03 25.84
CA SER A 135 -5.58 -17.00 25.17
C SER A 135 -4.82 -17.85 24.14
N GLN A 136 -5.40 -19.00 23.76
CA GLN A 136 -4.79 -19.88 22.77
C GLN A 136 -4.75 -19.25 21.37
N GLU A 137 -5.74 -18.41 21.04
CA GLU A 137 -5.82 -17.71 19.75
C GLU A 137 -4.70 -16.66 19.66
N GLU A 138 -4.50 -15.85 20.71
CA GLU A 138 -3.41 -14.87 20.79
C GLU A 138 -2.03 -15.54 20.75
N LEU A 139 -1.85 -16.68 21.43
CA LEU A 139 -0.62 -17.46 21.38
C LEU A 139 -0.26 -17.91 19.97
N ASP A 140 -1.25 -18.33 19.18
CA ASP A 140 -1.01 -18.81 17.82
C ASP A 140 -0.74 -17.64 16.86
N GLU A 141 -1.38 -16.47 17.06
CA GLU A 141 -1.05 -15.25 16.32
C GLU A 141 0.37 -14.77 16.60
N LEU A 142 0.79 -14.77 17.87
CA LEU A 142 2.15 -14.37 18.28
C LEU A 142 3.23 -15.33 17.76
N LYS A 143 2.92 -16.63 17.66
CA LYS A 143 3.81 -17.61 17.01
C LYS A 143 3.97 -17.33 15.52
N ILE A 144 2.88 -17.08 14.81
CA ILE A 144 2.92 -16.73 13.38
C ILE A 144 3.78 -15.47 13.19
N LEU A 145 3.64 -14.49 14.08
CA LEU A 145 4.44 -13.27 14.04
C LEU A 145 5.93 -13.56 14.27
N GLY A 146 6.27 -14.41 15.25
CA GLY A 146 7.65 -14.84 15.51
C GLY A 146 8.27 -15.61 14.35
N GLU A 147 7.50 -16.50 13.70
CA GLU A 147 7.92 -17.23 12.50
C GLU A 147 8.16 -16.28 11.32
N ALA A 148 7.30 -15.27 11.13
CA ALA A 148 7.45 -14.26 10.09
C ALA A 148 8.72 -13.41 10.28
N LEU A 149 9.15 -13.19 11.52
CA LEU A 149 10.39 -12.49 11.86
C LEU A 149 11.63 -13.40 11.84
N ASN A 150 11.45 -14.69 11.53
CA ASN A 150 12.51 -15.69 11.51
C ASN A 150 13.29 -15.76 12.84
N LEU A 151 12.57 -15.64 13.95
CA LEU A 151 13.10 -15.79 15.30
C LEU A 151 13.11 -17.27 15.69
N THR A 152 14.10 -17.68 16.49
CA THR A 152 14.06 -19.01 17.10
C THR A 152 13.02 -19.07 18.22
N GLU A 153 12.55 -20.27 18.58
CA GLU A 153 11.64 -20.44 19.73
C GLU A 153 12.25 -19.88 21.03
N GLU A 154 13.57 -19.97 21.17
CA GLU A 154 14.31 -19.42 22.31
C GLU A 154 14.27 -17.88 22.33
N GLU A 155 14.53 -17.23 21.19
CA GLU A 155 14.45 -15.76 21.06
C GLU A 155 13.02 -15.24 21.29
N ALA A 156 12.02 -15.93 20.73
CA ALA A 156 10.62 -15.61 20.95
C ALA A 156 10.24 -15.80 22.43
N GLY A 157 10.74 -16.85 23.09
CA GLY A 157 10.57 -17.09 24.52
C GLY A 157 11.18 -16.00 25.38
N GLN A 158 12.36 -15.49 25.02
CA GLN A 158 12.99 -14.36 25.72
C GLN A 158 12.15 -13.07 25.62
N ILE A 159 11.60 -12.78 24.43
CA ILE A 159 10.72 -11.64 24.21
C ILE A 159 9.41 -11.80 25.00
N ALA A 160 8.82 -12.99 24.97
CA ALA A 160 7.60 -13.30 25.73
C ALA A 160 7.80 -13.18 27.24
N THR A 161 8.92 -13.69 27.77
CA THR A 161 9.29 -13.60 29.18
C THR A 161 9.45 -12.13 29.59
N ARG A 162 10.10 -11.34 28.74
CA ARG A 162 10.29 -9.91 28.97
C ARG A 162 8.97 -9.14 28.97
N ALA A 163 8.10 -9.39 27.99
CA ALA A 163 6.79 -8.75 27.93
C ALA A 163 5.93 -9.07 29.15
N ALA A 164 5.91 -10.34 29.58
CA ALA A 164 5.17 -10.76 30.77
C ALA A 164 5.68 -10.07 32.04
N ILE A 165 7.00 -9.92 32.18
CA ILE A 165 7.61 -9.19 33.31
C ILE A 165 7.32 -7.68 33.22
N ASN A 166 7.37 -7.09 32.03
CA ASN A 166 7.04 -5.67 31.85
C ASN A 166 5.58 -5.37 32.19
N ALA A 167 4.65 -6.24 31.80
CA ALA A 167 3.23 -6.15 32.18
C ALA A 167 3.07 -6.19 33.70
N ALA A 168 3.71 -7.16 34.36
CA ALA A 168 3.75 -7.27 35.82
C ALA A 168 4.35 -6.03 36.51
N ILE A 169 5.45 -5.46 35.98
CA ILE A 169 6.08 -4.23 36.49
C ILE A 169 5.12 -3.05 36.42
N ARG A 170 4.35 -2.94 35.33
CA ARG A 170 3.41 -1.84 35.09
C ARG A 170 2.25 -1.87 36.08
N ASP A 171 1.76 -3.06 36.39
CA ASP A 171 0.63 -3.25 37.30
C ASP A 171 1.08 -3.25 38.77
N GLY A 172 2.37 -3.48 39.03
CA GLY A 172 3.01 -3.32 40.35
C GLY A 172 2.73 -4.47 41.32
N SER A 173 2.04 -5.51 40.87
CA SER A 173 1.83 -6.77 41.56
C SER A 173 1.77 -7.93 40.58
N VAL A 174 2.08 -9.15 41.05
CA VAL A 174 2.02 -10.37 40.24
C VAL A 174 1.10 -11.38 40.90
N ASP A 175 0.06 -11.79 40.19
CA ASP A 175 -0.86 -12.84 40.62
C ASP A 175 -0.30 -14.25 40.34
N GLU A 176 -0.84 -15.28 41.02
CA GLU A 176 -0.37 -16.67 40.87
C GLU A 176 -0.47 -17.19 39.41
N GLU A 177 -1.46 -16.70 38.66
CA GLU A 177 -1.68 -17.07 37.25
C GLU A 177 -0.62 -16.43 36.34
N GLU A 178 -0.28 -15.15 36.57
CA GLU A 178 0.76 -14.43 35.85
C GLU A 178 2.16 -14.99 36.15
N LEU A 179 2.44 -15.33 37.41
CA LEU A 179 3.70 -15.98 37.80
C LEU A 179 3.91 -17.28 37.03
N LYS A 180 2.84 -18.07 36.84
CA LYS A 180 2.90 -19.31 36.09
C LYS A 180 3.17 -19.06 34.60
N LEU A 181 2.58 -18.02 34.02
CA LEU A 181 2.82 -17.62 32.64
C LEU A 181 4.28 -17.15 32.44
N ILE A 182 4.81 -16.33 33.35
CA ILE A 182 6.21 -15.87 33.33
C ILE A 182 7.17 -17.07 33.41
N LEU A 183 6.90 -18.04 34.28
CA LEU A 183 7.74 -19.23 34.44
C LEU A 183 7.66 -20.16 33.21
N ASP A 184 6.50 -20.31 32.59
CA ASP A 184 6.34 -21.08 31.36
C ASP A 184 7.09 -20.42 30.19
N ALA A 185 6.96 -19.09 30.04
CA ALA A 185 7.71 -18.32 29.07
C ALA A 185 9.23 -18.42 29.30
N ALA A 186 9.69 -18.33 30.55
CA ALA A 186 11.09 -18.43 30.92
C ALA A 186 11.68 -19.83 30.65
N GLY A 187 10.88 -20.88 30.86
CA GLY A 187 11.25 -22.26 30.50
C GLY A 187 11.40 -22.44 28.98
N ARG A 188 10.52 -21.81 28.20
CA ARG A 188 10.59 -21.81 26.72
C ARG A 188 11.75 -20.97 26.18
N ALA A 189 12.18 -19.95 26.92
CA ALA A 189 13.33 -19.10 26.60
C ALA A 189 14.69 -19.80 26.75
N GLY A 190 14.73 -21.02 27.29
CA GLY A 190 15.98 -21.76 27.53
C GLY A 190 16.86 -21.14 28.62
N LEU A 191 16.28 -20.35 29.53
CA LEU A 191 17.00 -19.76 30.66
C LEU A 191 17.43 -20.85 31.64
N ASP A 192 18.66 -20.73 32.19
CA ASP A 192 19.17 -21.64 33.21
C ASP A 192 18.23 -21.72 34.43
N GLU A 193 18.09 -22.90 35.03
CA GLU A 193 17.24 -23.11 36.21
C GLU A 193 17.57 -22.16 37.37
N GLU A 194 18.84 -21.73 37.50
CA GLU A 194 19.24 -20.72 38.48
C GLU A 194 18.60 -19.34 38.23
N LYS A 195 18.54 -18.91 36.97
CA LYS A 195 17.93 -17.63 36.59
C LYS A 195 16.41 -17.66 36.74
N VAL A 196 15.79 -18.79 36.39
CA VAL A 196 14.35 -19.01 36.58
C VAL A 196 14.00 -18.99 38.07
N ASN A 197 14.84 -19.58 38.93
CA ASN A 197 14.64 -19.54 40.38
C ASN A 197 14.84 -18.13 40.95
N GLN A 198 15.80 -17.35 40.44
CA GLN A 198 15.96 -15.94 40.83
C GLN A 198 14.74 -15.09 40.46
N ILE A 199 14.21 -15.27 39.24
CA ILE A 199 12.96 -14.61 38.80
C ILE A 199 11.80 -15.03 39.72
N LYS A 200 11.71 -16.32 40.05
CA LYS A 200 10.66 -16.82 40.96
C LYS A 200 10.78 -16.22 42.35
N GLU A 201 11.97 -16.17 42.93
CA GLU A 201 12.21 -15.59 44.26
C GLU A 201 11.88 -14.10 44.30
N ALA A 202 12.22 -13.36 43.23
CA ALA A 202 11.92 -11.94 43.08
C ALA A 202 10.43 -11.62 42.82
N LEU A 203 9.64 -12.59 42.34
CA LEU A 203 8.21 -12.38 42.04
C LEU A 203 7.27 -13.06 43.05
N ILE A 204 7.80 -13.82 44.01
CA ILE A 204 7.01 -14.62 44.98
C ILE A 204 6.26 -13.74 45.99
N ASP A 205 6.79 -12.57 46.35
CA ASP A 205 6.16 -11.70 47.33
C ASP A 205 5.02 -10.85 46.74
N GLY A 206 4.81 -10.97 45.42
CA GLY A 206 3.76 -10.32 44.65
C GLY A 206 3.94 -8.81 44.51
N LYS A 207 5.12 -8.25 44.81
CA LYS A 207 5.41 -6.82 44.70
C LYS A 207 6.75 -6.58 44.04
N ILE A 208 6.76 -5.89 42.92
CA ILE A 208 8.00 -5.61 42.21
C ILE A 208 8.62 -4.30 42.71
N ASP A 209 9.71 -4.42 43.46
CA ASP A 209 10.50 -3.27 43.93
C ASP A 209 11.53 -2.79 42.90
N ASP A 210 12.12 -1.61 43.13
CA ASP A 210 13.06 -1.02 42.17
C ASP A 210 14.39 -1.80 42.09
N ALA A 211 14.74 -2.60 43.09
CA ALA A 211 15.93 -3.46 43.08
C ALA A 211 15.68 -4.74 42.24
N GLU A 212 14.47 -5.29 42.31
CA GLU A 212 14.02 -6.42 41.50
C GLU A 212 13.93 -6.04 40.03
N LYS A 213 13.48 -4.82 39.70
CA LYS A 213 13.53 -4.31 38.31
C LYS A 213 14.93 -4.30 37.74
N GLU A 214 15.91 -3.78 38.49
CA GLU A 214 17.32 -3.76 38.03
C GLU A 214 17.88 -5.18 37.86
N LEU A 215 17.48 -6.11 38.72
CA LEU A 215 17.91 -7.51 38.66
C LEU A 215 17.31 -8.24 37.46
N LEU A 216 16.02 -8.03 37.17
CA LEU A 216 15.34 -8.58 36.01
C LEU A 216 15.88 -8.01 34.69
N ASP A 217 16.17 -6.70 34.64
CA ASP A 217 16.84 -6.07 33.50
C ASP A 217 18.26 -6.60 33.26
N GLN A 218 19.01 -6.95 34.31
CA GLN A 218 20.32 -7.58 34.18
C GLN A 218 20.24 -9.02 33.68
N ILE A 219 19.21 -9.78 34.09
CA ILE A 219 19.03 -11.18 33.70
C ILE A 219 18.61 -11.29 32.22
N LEU A 220 17.77 -10.37 31.74
CA LEU A 220 17.20 -10.40 30.38
C LEU A 220 17.97 -9.54 29.36
N GLY A 221 18.94 -8.73 29.82
CA GLY A 221 19.69 -7.79 29.00
C GLY A 221 18.93 -6.49 28.77
N LYS A 222 19.65 -5.35 28.68
CA LYS A 222 19.03 -4.05 28.36
C LYS A 222 18.43 -4.08 26.95
N VAL A 223 17.18 -3.67 26.82
CA VAL A 223 16.65 -3.19 25.54
C VAL A 223 17.24 -1.81 25.32
N GLU A 224 18.10 -1.69 24.32
CA GLU A 224 18.33 -0.41 23.64
C GLU A 224 17.30 -0.25 22.53
#